data_AF-A0A1F9C3R4-F1
#
_entry.id   AF-A0A1F9C3R4-F1
#
_cell.length_a   1.000
_cell.length_b   1.000
_cell.length_c   1.000
_cell.angle_alpha   90.00
_cell.angle_beta   90.00
_cell.angle_gamma   90.00
#
_symmetry.space_group_name_H-M   'P 1'
#
loop_
_entity.id
_entity.type
_entity.pdbx_description
1 polymer ?
#
loop_
_entity_poly.entity_id
_entity_poly.type
_entity_poly.pdbx_seq_one_letter_code
_entity_poly.pdbx_strand_id
1 'polypeptide(L)'
;MNSRLAGKGKRAAEWGHEGRFAMQLLLTIGAGGGLLFLAFYLIFNQPLPGTYAGVYFALRDLSAFLVPILAFSMLAYVLVVSVVIALLSVYSFHKIAGPLYRMERALENFESGHAVKAVFLRKGDQMVALARAYNEFVAHLRDDRKEWLSAMEHAERLCLQDKATCRTEMGEALSRLSEMLSRYR
;
A
#
# COMPACT_ATOMS: atom_id res chain seq x y z
N MET A 1 -28.84 3.84 13.30
CA MET A 1 -28.24 5.12 12.85
C MET A 1 -26.90 5.38 13.56
N ASN A 2 -25.92 4.47 13.45
CA ASN A 2 -24.64 4.60 14.17
C ASN A 2 -23.40 4.10 13.39
N SER A 3 -23.49 3.93 12.07
CA SER A 3 -22.39 3.42 11.24
C SER A 3 -21.56 4.51 10.55
N ARG A 4 -22.00 5.78 10.56
CA ARG A 4 -21.31 6.88 9.84
C ARG A 4 -20.14 7.53 10.61
N LEU A 5 -20.02 7.31 11.91
CA LEU A 5 -18.97 7.95 12.73
C LEU A 5 -17.69 7.10 12.85
N ALA A 6 -17.75 5.78 12.63
CA ALA A 6 -16.59 4.90 12.67
C ALA A 6 -15.66 5.03 11.44
N GLY A 7 -16.13 5.67 10.36
CA GLY A 7 -15.37 5.86 9.12
C GLY A 7 -14.46 7.09 9.10
N LYS A 8 -14.75 8.13 9.91
CA LYS A 8 -13.97 9.39 9.90
C LYS A 8 -12.61 9.25 10.59
N GLY A 9 -12.53 8.49 11.69
CA GLY A 9 -11.26 8.29 12.41
C GLY A 9 -10.25 7.42 11.68
N LYS A 10 -10.69 6.52 10.79
CA LYS A 10 -9.81 5.62 10.02
C LYS A 10 -9.16 6.33 8.82
N ARG A 11 -9.90 7.22 8.13
CA ARG A 11 -9.35 8.01 7.01
C ARG A 11 -8.23 8.95 7.46
N ALA A 12 -8.34 9.58 8.63
CA ALA A 12 -7.30 10.47 9.14
C ALA A 12 -5.94 9.77 9.41
N ALA A 13 -5.97 8.46 9.75
CA ALA A 13 -4.76 7.68 10.02
C ALA A 13 -4.04 7.23 8.74
N GLU A 14 -4.77 7.00 7.65
CA GLU A 14 -4.22 6.63 6.34
C GLU A 14 -3.49 7.81 5.68
N TRP A 15 -4.00 9.04 5.86
CA TRP A 15 -3.36 10.28 5.39
C TRP A 15 -2.03 10.55 6.10
N GLY A 16 -1.84 9.97 7.29
CA GLY A 16 -0.60 10.13 8.06
C GLY A 16 0.61 9.47 7.41
N HIS A 17 0.45 8.44 6.58
CA HIS A 17 1.57 7.74 5.94
C HIS A 17 1.82 8.16 4.50
N GLU A 18 0.78 8.34 3.70
CA GLU A 18 0.91 8.94 2.36
C GLU A 18 1.43 10.38 2.44
N GLY A 19 0.92 11.15 3.42
CA GLY A 19 1.42 12.48 3.71
C GLY A 19 2.86 12.50 4.18
N ARG A 20 3.34 11.46 4.88
CA ARG A 20 4.75 11.35 5.29
C ARG A 20 5.68 11.08 4.11
N PHE A 21 5.31 10.20 3.18
CA PHE A 21 6.12 9.97 1.98
C PHE A 21 6.15 11.22 1.09
N ALA A 22 5.00 11.86 0.86
CA ALA A 22 4.91 13.10 0.11
C ALA A 22 5.74 14.23 0.77
N MET A 23 5.67 14.35 2.10
CA MET A 23 6.48 15.29 2.87
C MET A 23 7.98 14.98 2.76
N GLN A 24 8.38 13.71 2.87
CA GLN A 24 9.78 13.31 2.69
C GLN A 24 10.28 13.63 1.27
N LEU A 25 9.46 13.41 0.24
CA LEU A 25 9.79 13.76 -1.14
C LEU A 25 9.99 15.28 -1.28
N LEU A 26 9.05 16.06 -0.75
CA LEU A 26 9.09 17.52 -0.81
C LEU A 26 10.29 18.10 -0.05
N LEU A 27 10.61 17.53 1.12
CA LEU A 27 11.80 17.90 1.89
C LEU A 27 13.09 17.54 1.15
N THR A 28 13.15 16.40 0.46
CA THR A 28 14.34 15.98 -0.29
C THR A 28 14.59 16.91 -1.48
N ILE A 29 13.53 17.24 -2.24
CA ILE A 29 13.61 18.19 -3.36
C ILE A 29 13.96 19.58 -2.85
N GLY A 30 13.30 20.04 -1.78
CA GLY A 30 13.55 21.35 -1.18
C GLY A 30 14.96 21.48 -0.60
N ALA A 31 15.45 20.47 0.11
CA ALA A 31 16.80 20.46 0.67
C ALA A 31 17.87 20.43 -0.44
N GLY A 32 17.68 19.61 -1.47
CA GLY A 32 18.59 19.57 -2.61
C GLY A 32 18.63 20.91 -3.34
N GLY A 33 17.45 21.48 -3.66
CA GLY A 33 17.35 22.77 -4.34
C GLY A 33 17.93 23.91 -3.49
N GLY A 34 17.67 23.91 -2.18
CA GLY A 34 18.24 24.88 -1.24
C GLY A 34 19.76 24.78 -1.12
N LEU A 35 20.31 23.56 -1.10
CA LEU A 35 21.76 23.35 -1.07
C LEU A 35 22.43 23.80 -2.37
N LEU A 36 21.79 23.54 -3.51
CA LEU A 36 22.25 24.04 -4.81
C LEU A 36 22.19 25.58 -4.88
N PHE A 37 21.10 26.18 -4.40
CA PHE A 37 20.94 27.63 -4.32
C PHE A 37 21.99 28.27 -3.41
N LEU A 38 22.26 27.68 -2.25
CA LEU A 38 23.30 28.15 -1.33
C LEU A 38 24.68 28.09 -1.96
N ALA A 39 25.01 27.01 -2.67
CA ALA A 39 26.27 26.87 -3.37
C ALA A 39 26.44 27.99 -4.43
N PHE A 40 25.40 28.26 -5.23
CA PHE A 40 25.43 29.38 -6.17
C PHE A 40 25.54 30.72 -5.48
N TYR A 41 24.81 30.95 -4.40
CA TYR A 41 24.88 32.19 -3.65
C TYR A 41 26.29 32.48 -3.13
N LEU A 42 26.99 31.47 -2.58
CA LEU A 42 28.37 31.63 -2.10
C LEU A 42 29.38 31.89 -3.22
N ILE A 43 29.14 31.35 -4.42
CA ILE A 43 29.99 31.54 -5.60
C ILE A 43 29.77 32.93 -6.22
N PHE A 44 28.51 33.34 -6.39
CA PHE A 44 28.15 34.60 -7.05
C PHE A 44 28.27 35.83 -6.15
N ASN A 45 28.20 35.66 -4.83
CA ASN A 45 28.29 36.76 -3.86
C ASN A 45 29.73 37.08 -3.43
N GLN A 46 30.74 36.52 -4.13
CA GLN A 46 32.14 36.90 -3.92
C GLN A 46 32.37 38.34 -4.43
N PRO A 47 33.02 39.23 -3.66
CA PRO A 47 33.28 40.61 -4.08
C PRO A 47 34.17 40.65 -5.32
N LEU A 48 33.80 41.48 -6.29
CA LEU A 48 34.55 41.67 -7.53
C LEU A 48 35.96 42.23 -7.22
N PRO A 49 37.02 41.79 -7.93
CA PRO A 49 38.35 42.35 -7.78
C PRO A 49 38.33 43.85 -8.08
N GLY A 50 38.92 44.67 -7.21
CA GLY A 50 38.85 46.15 -7.26
C GLY A 50 39.53 46.83 -8.46
N THR A 51 39.92 46.08 -9.50
CA THR A 51 40.65 46.58 -10.67
C THR A 51 39.77 46.51 -11.91
N TYR A 52 39.58 47.63 -12.62
CA TYR A 52 38.73 47.73 -13.83
C TYR A 52 39.07 46.69 -14.92
N ALA A 53 40.36 46.37 -15.11
CA ALA A 53 40.80 45.33 -16.03
C ALA A 53 40.33 43.92 -15.58
N GLY A 54 40.38 43.63 -14.27
CA GLY A 54 39.92 42.36 -13.71
C GLY A 54 38.41 42.17 -13.85
N VAL A 55 37.63 43.25 -13.73
CA VAL A 55 36.17 43.22 -13.95
C VAL A 55 35.82 42.94 -15.41
N TYR A 56 36.57 43.52 -16.37
CA TYR A 56 36.31 43.31 -17.81
C TYR A 56 36.64 41.88 -18.27
N PHE A 57 37.77 41.31 -17.80
CA PHE A 57 38.10 39.91 -18.07
C PHE A 57 37.13 38.95 -17.38
N ALA A 58 36.77 39.22 -16.12
CA ALA A 58 35.77 38.43 -15.41
C ALA A 58 34.42 38.43 -16.14
N LEU A 59 33.90 39.58 -16.58
CA LEU A 59 32.62 39.64 -17.31
C LEU A 59 32.65 38.92 -18.66
N ARG A 60 33.76 39.02 -19.40
CA ARG A 60 33.89 38.41 -20.74
C ARG A 60 34.00 36.90 -20.68
N ASP A 61 34.73 36.36 -19.71
CA ASP A 61 34.86 34.92 -19.51
C ASP A 61 33.67 34.32 -18.76
N LEU A 62 32.96 35.13 -17.96
CA LEU A 62 31.80 34.68 -17.19
C LEU A 62 30.76 33.99 -18.08
N SER A 63 30.37 34.56 -19.23
CA SER A 63 29.37 33.94 -20.10
C SER A 63 29.81 32.60 -20.71
N ALA A 64 31.10 32.43 -20.97
CA ALA A 64 31.65 31.21 -21.54
C ALA A 64 31.71 30.07 -20.50
N PHE A 65 31.97 30.41 -19.23
CA PHE A 65 32.03 29.43 -18.14
C PHE A 65 30.70 29.22 -17.42
N LEU A 66 29.78 30.19 -17.43
CA LEU A 66 28.49 30.11 -16.74
C LEU A 66 27.67 28.92 -17.24
N VAL A 67 27.49 28.84 -18.56
CA VAL A 67 26.61 27.86 -19.20
C VAL A 67 27.05 26.43 -18.90
N PRO A 68 28.32 26.02 -19.08
CA PRO A 68 28.74 24.67 -18.74
C PRO A 68 28.66 24.41 -17.23
N ILE A 69 29.04 25.37 -16.37
CA ILE A 69 28.96 25.19 -14.91
C ILE A 69 27.51 24.99 -14.46
N LEU A 70 26.58 25.79 -14.96
CA LEU A 70 25.14 25.66 -14.71
C LEU A 70 24.60 24.33 -15.24
N ALA A 71 25.00 23.92 -16.45
CA ALA A 71 24.57 22.66 -17.04
C ALA A 71 25.06 21.45 -16.22
N PHE A 72 26.34 21.41 -15.84
CA PHE A 72 26.91 20.32 -15.06
C PHE A 72 26.35 20.26 -13.64
N SER A 73 26.18 21.40 -12.99
CA SER A 73 25.60 21.46 -11.64
C SER A 73 24.12 21.04 -11.64
N MET A 74 23.34 21.45 -12.64
CA MET A 74 21.96 21.02 -12.80
C MET A 74 21.87 19.52 -13.11
N LEU A 75 22.75 19.01 -13.97
CA LEU A 75 22.84 17.58 -14.27
C LEU A 75 23.19 16.78 -13.01
N ALA A 76 24.20 17.22 -12.26
CA ALA A 76 24.59 16.59 -10.99
C ALA A 76 23.44 16.62 -9.98
N TYR A 77 22.72 17.74 -9.87
CA TYR A 77 21.54 17.87 -9.04
C TYR A 77 20.44 16.86 -9.41
N VAL A 78 20.07 16.79 -10.69
CA VAL A 78 19.06 15.85 -11.18
C VAL A 78 19.48 14.41 -10.91
N LEU A 79 20.75 14.05 -11.15
CA LEU A 79 21.26 12.70 -10.88
C LEU A 79 21.19 12.35 -9.39
N VAL A 80 21.66 13.22 -8.50
CA VAL A 80 21.63 12.96 -7.05
C VAL A 80 20.19 12.87 -6.55
N VAL A 81 19.33 13.82 -6.90
CA VAL A 81 17.94 13.84 -6.43
C VAL A 81 17.15 12.66 -6.97
N SER A 82 17.34 12.30 -8.25
CA SER A 82 16.65 11.13 -8.83
C SER A 82 17.05 9.82 -8.16
N VAL A 83 18.32 9.62 -7.83
CA VAL A 83 18.79 8.44 -7.07
C VAL A 83 18.14 8.39 -5.69
N VAL A 84 18.12 9.52 -4.97
CA VAL A 84 17.52 9.57 -3.62
C VAL A 84 16.02 9.29 -3.69
N ILE A 85 15.31 9.88 -4.67
CA ILE A 85 13.89 9.63 -4.89
C ILE A 85 13.64 8.16 -5.24
N ALA A 86 14.46 7.55 -6.11
CA ALA A 86 14.33 6.15 -6.48
C ALA A 86 14.49 5.24 -5.24
N LEU A 87 15.49 5.49 -4.41
CA LEU A 87 15.71 4.75 -3.15
C LEU A 87 14.52 4.88 -2.19
N LEU A 88 14.01 6.10 -1.99
CA LEU A 88 12.84 6.36 -1.15
C LEU A 88 11.59 5.62 -1.68
N SER A 89 11.44 5.57 -3.01
CA SER A 89 10.34 4.90 -3.69
C SER A 89 10.41 3.38 -3.51
N VAL A 90 11.57 2.78 -3.75
CA VAL A 90 11.81 1.33 -3.53
C VAL A 90 11.57 0.95 -2.07
N TYR A 91 12.07 1.75 -1.13
CA TYR A 91 11.84 1.52 0.30
C TYR A 91 10.36 1.56 0.66
N SER A 92 9.61 2.47 0.05
CA SER A 92 8.16 2.57 0.25
C SER A 92 7.41 1.40 -0.37
N PHE A 93 7.85 0.95 -1.55
CA PHE A 93 7.26 -0.20 -2.24
C PHE A 93 7.43 -1.51 -1.46
N HIS A 94 8.56 -1.72 -0.78
CA HIS A 94 8.77 -2.90 0.06
C HIS A 94 7.75 -3.04 1.20
N LYS A 95 7.19 -1.93 1.70
CA LYS A 95 6.12 -1.97 2.72
C LYS A 95 4.77 -2.44 2.17
N ILE A 96 4.61 -2.48 0.84
CA ILE A 96 3.39 -2.94 0.17
C ILE A 96 3.60 -4.37 -0.36
N ALA A 97 4.73 -4.63 -1.02
CA ALA A 97 5.01 -5.91 -1.66
C ALA A 97 5.01 -7.10 -0.69
N GLY A 98 5.58 -6.95 0.52
CA GLY A 98 5.63 -8.02 1.52
C GLY A 98 4.24 -8.47 2.00
N PRO A 99 3.39 -7.54 2.47
CA PRO A 99 1.98 -7.80 2.76
C PRO A 99 1.20 -8.42 1.60
N LEU A 100 1.41 -7.92 0.38
CA LEU A 100 0.70 -8.37 -0.82
C LEU A 100 1.04 -9.82 -1.16
N TYR A 101 2.33 -10.18 -1.14
CA TYR A 101 2.78 -11.55 -1.37
C TYR A 101 2.22 -12.54 -0.33
N ARG A 102 2.10 -12.12 0.94
CA ARG A 102 1.45 -12.95 1.97
C ARG A 102 -0.03 -13.17 1.69
N MET A 103 -0.72 -12.19 1.12
CA MET A 103 -2.13 -12.31 0.73
C MET A 103 -2.29 -13.25 -0.46
N GLU A 104 -1.49 -13.06 -1.50
CA GLU A 104 -1.46 -13.95 -2.68
C GLU A 104 -1.30 -15.42 -2.24
N ARG A 105 -0.31 -15.69 -1.40
CA ARG A 105 -0.08 -17.04 -0.89
C ARG A 105 -1.21 -17.58 -0.01
N ALA A 106 -1.96 -16.71 0.67
CA ALA A 106 -3.15 -17.13 1.41
C ALA A 106 -4.30 -17.51 0.47
N LEU A 107 -4.44 -16.83 -0.67
CA LEU A 107 -5.41 -17.17 -1.71
C LEU A 107 -5.02 -18.48 -2.43
N GLU A 108 -3.74 -18.66 -2.78
CA GLU A 108 -3.26 -19.93 -3.39
C GLU A 108 -3.51 -21.14 -2.46
N ASN A 109 -3.32 -20.96 -1.15
CA ASN A 109 -3.63 -22.00 -0.17
C ASN A 109 -5.13 -22.30 -0.10
N PHE A 110 -5.99 -21.29 -0.30
CA PHE A 110 -7.43 -21.49 -0.38
C PHE A 110 -7.83 -22.25 -1.64
N GLU A 111 -7.27 -21.89 -2.80
CA GLU A 111 -7.55 -22.55 -4.08
C GLU A 111 -7.13 -24.02 -4.10
N SER A 112 -6.01 -24.34 -3.45
CA SER A 112 -5.50 -25.72 -3.32
C SER A 112 -6.28 -26.60 -2.32
N GLY A 113 -7.39 -26.12 -1.75
CA GLY A 113 -8.24 -26.88 -0.83
C GLY A 113 -7.70 -27.02 0.59
N HIS A 114 -6.65 -26.29 0.96
CA HIS A 114 -6.14 -26.26 2.32
C HIS A 114 -6.97 -25.35 3.23
N ALA A 115 -6.88 -25.56 4.54
CA ALA A 115 -7.60 -24.75 5.51
C ALA A 115 -7.24 -23.26 5.38
N VAL A 116 -8.26 -22.42 5.19
CA VAL A 116 -8.10 -20.97 5.03
C VAL A 116 -7.58 -20.36 6.31
N LYS A 117 -6.40 -19.74 6.25
CA LYS A 117 -5.76 -19.10 7.41
C LYS A 117 -5.99 -17.61 7.36
N ALA A 118 -6.25 -17.02 8.52
CA ALA A 118 -6.29 -15.58 8.67
C ALA A 118 -4.90 -14.97 8.41
N VAL A 119 -4.86 -13.87 7.66
CA VAL A 119 -3.65 -13.11 7.36
C VAL A 119 -3.55 -11.94 8.34
N PHE A 120 -2.51 -11.94 9.18
CA PHE A 120 -2.23 -10.83 10.08
C PHE A 120 -1.09 -9.99 9.53
N LEU A 121 -1.39 -8.72 9.22
CA LEU A 121 -0.39 -7.72 8.84
C LEU A 121 0.05 -6.93 10.06
N ARG A 122 1.28 -6.40 10.02
CA ARG A 122 1.83 -5.66 11.16
C ARG A 122 1.16 -4.29 11.26
N LYS A 123 1.01 -3.75 12.48
CA LYS A 123 0.52 -2.38 12.70
C LYS A 123 1.46 -1.41 11.96
N GLY A 124 0.93 -0.72 10.94
CA GLY A 124 1.67 0.22 10.10
C GLY A 124 1.85 -0.21 8.63
N ASP A 125 1.48 -1.44 8.27
CA ASP A 125 1.42 -1.86 6.86
C ASP A 125 0.21 -1.19 6.16
N GLN A 126 0.38 -0.72 4.93
CA GLN A 126 -0.69 0.01 4.23
C GLN A 126 -1.91 -0.87 3.91
N MET A 127 -1.73 -2.19 3.82
CA MET A 127 -2.78 -3.13 3.42
C MET A 127 -3.56 -3.72 4.60
N VAL A 128 -3.43 -3.16 5.81
CA VAL A 128 -4.14 -3.68 7.01
C VAL A 128 -5.66 -3.68 6.83
N ALA A 129 -6.22 -2.67 6.14
CA ALA A 129 -7.65 -2.63 5.82
C ALA A 129 -8.07 -3.79 4.91
N LEU A 130 -7.26 -4.07 3.87
CA LEU A 130 -7.49 -5.17 2.94
C LEU A 130 -7.36 -6.53 3.64
N ALA A 131 -6.33 -6.73 4.46
CA ALA A 131 -6.19 -7.95 5.25
C ALA A 131 -7.34 -8.16 6.24
N ARG A 132 -7.88 -7.08 6.83
CA ARG A 132 -9.08 -7.17 7.66
C ARG A 132 -10.29 -7.63 6.85
N ALA A 133 -10.54 -7.01 5.69
CA ALA A 133 -11.64 -7.39 4.82
C ALA A 133 -11.52 -8.85 4.35
N TYR A 134 -10.31 -9.29 4.00
CA TYR A 134 -10.03 -10.70 3.70
C TYR A 134 -10.35 -11.62 4.88
N ASN A 135 -9.88 -11.29 6.09
CA ASN A 135 -10.14 -12.11 7.27
C ASN A 135 -11.64 -12.19 7.62
N GLU A 136 -12.38 -11.11 7.42
CA GLU A 136 -13.83 -11.06 7.61
C GLU A 136 -14.55 -11.94 6.59
N PHE A 137 -14.15 -11.87 5.32
CA PHE A 137 -14.64 -12.76 4.27
C PHE A 137 -14.38 -14.24 4.59
N VAL A 138 -13.15 -14.57 5.00
CA VAL A 138 -12.77 -15.93 5.40
C VAL A 138 -13.57 -16.41 6.61
N ALA A 139 -13.84 -15.52 7.57
CA ALA A 139 -14.65 -15.86 8.74
C ALA A 139 -16.09 -16.21 8.33
N HIS A 140 -16.72 -15.39 7.48
CA HIS A 140 -18.07 -15.68 6.96
C HIS A 140 -18.12 -17.01 6.20
N LEU A 141 -17.16 -17.27 5.31
CA LEU A 141 -17.08 -18.57 4.60
C LEU A 141 -16.98 -19.76 5.57
N ARG A 142 -16.22 -19.61 6.66
CA ARG A 142 -16.05 -20.67 7.65
C ARG A 142 -17.34 -20.90 8.44
N ASP A 143 -18.08 -19.83 8.74
CA ASP A 143 -19.33 -19.93 9.48
C ASP A 143 -20.44 -20.51 8.61
N ASP A 144 -20.54 -20.10 7.35
CA ASP A 144 -21.47 -20.70 6.37
C ASP A 144 -21.17 -22.19 6.15
N ARG A 145 -19.89 -22.57 6.03
CA ARG A 145 -19.49 -23.98 5.95
C ARG A 145 -19.95 -24.78 7.17
N LYS A 146 -19.87 -24.21 8.37
CA LYS A 146 -20.35 -24.88 9.60
C LYS A 146 -21.86 -25.02 9.57
N GLU A 147 -22.58 -24.00 9.12
CA GLU A 147 -24.05 -24.04 8.99
C GLU A 147 -24.46 -25.17 8.02
N TRP A 148 -23.82 -25.25 6.86
CA TRP A 148 -24.06 -26.32 5.86
C TRP A 148 -23.81 -27.72 6.42
N LEU A 149 -22.68 -27.92 7.10
CA LEU A 149 -22.36 -29.19 7.73
C LEU A 149 -23.37 -29.55 8.82
N SER A 150 -23.78 -28.58 9.64
CA SER A 150 -24.76 -28.81 10.71
C SER A 150 -26.15 -29.18 10.17
N ALA A 151 -26.57 -28.59 9.04
CA ALA A 151 -27.84 -28.92 8.39
C ALA A 151 -27.84 -30.36 7.86
N MET A 152 -26.73 -30.80 7.25
CA MET A 152 -26.58 -32.18 6.79
C MET A 152 -26.48 -33.19 7.94
N GLU A 153 -25.69 -32.88 8.96
CA GLU A 153 -25.54 -33.75 10.13
C GLU A 153 -26.85 -33.90 10.91
N HIS A 154 -27.67 -32.83 10.97
CA HIS A 154 -28.99 -32.90 11.58
C HIS A 154 -29.94 -33.83 10.81
N ALA A 155 -29.98 -33.71 9.48
CA ALA A 155 -30.78 -34.58 8.63
C ALA A 155 -30.33 -36.04 8.70
N GLU A 156 -29.02 -36.30 8.74
CA GLU A 156 -28.47 -37.64 8.91
C GLU A 156 -28.90 -38.26 10.26
N ARG A 157 -28.80 -37.50 11.36
CA ARG A 157 -29.24 -37.97 12.68
C ARG A 157 -30.72 -38.34 12.72
N LEU A 158 -31.58 -37.53 12.10
CA LEU A 158 -33.02 -37.82 12.00
C LEU A 158 -33.29 -39.07 11.15
N CYS A 159 -32.57 -39.23 10.03
CA CYS A 159 -32.67 -40.44 9.20
C CYS A 159 -32.24 -41.72 9.94
N LEU A 160 -31.24 -41.63 10.83
CA LEU A 160 -30.82 -42.76 11.67
C LEU A 160 -31.87 -43.15 12.71
N GLN A 161 -32.70 -42.20 13.16
CA GLN A 161 -33.78 -42.45 14.13
C GLN A 161 -35.05 -43.01 13.46
N ASP A 162 -35.44 -42.45 12.30
CA ASP A 162 -36.64 -42.86 11.59
C ASP A 162 -36.38 -43.02 10.08
N LYS A 163 -36.42 -44.28 9.62
CA LYS A 163 -36.26 -44.61 8.20
C LYS A 163 -37.45 -44.18 7.34
N ALA A 164 -38.64 -44.00 7.91
CA ALA A 164 -39.83 -43.65 7.14
C ALA A 164 -39.80 -42.17 6.69
N THR A 165 -39.28 -41.28 7.53
CA THR A 165 -39.14 -39.84 7.26
C THR A 165 -37.77 -39.44 6.67
N CYS A 166 -36.80 -40.35 6.61
CA CYS A 166 -35.45 -40.06 6.09
C CYS A 166 -35.44 -39.36 4.71
N ARG A 167 -36.30 -39.78 3.76
CA ARG A 167 -36.34 -39.19 2.42
C ARG A 167 -36.83 -37.73 2.45
N THR A 168 -37.78 -37.40 3.33
CA THR A 168 -38.33 -36.04 3.44
C THR A 168 -37.33 -35.12 4.14
N GLU A 169 -36.72 -35.56 5.24
CA GLU A 169 -35.70 -34.79 5.98
C GLU A 169 -34.47 -34.47 5.13
N MET A 170 -33.96 -35.47 4.39
CA MET A 170 -32.83 -35.25 3.48
C MET A 170 -33.19 -34.30 2.32
N GLY A 171 -34.43 -34.37 1.81
CA GLY A 171 -34.94 -33.47 0.79
C GLY A 171 -35.04 -32.02 1.27
N GLU A 172 -35.53 -31.82 2.49
CA GLU A 172 -35.59 -30.49 3.12
C GLU A 172 -34.19 -29.91 3.33
N ALA A 173 -33.25 -30.71 3.84
CA ALA A 173 -31.88 -30.27 4.07
C ALA A 173 -31.15 -29.91 2.77
N LEU A 174 -31.39 -30.65 1.67
CA LEU A 174 -30.90 -30.29 0.34
C LEU A 174 -31.51 -28.99 -0.19
N SER A 175 -32.82 -28.79 0.01
CA SER A 175 -33.47 -27.53 -0.38
C SER A 175 -32.88 -26.35 0.38
N ARG A 176 -32.66 -26.52 1.69
CA ARG A 176 -32.08 -25.50 2.57
C ARG A 176 -30.65 -25.16 2.16
N LEU A 177 -29.84 -26.17 1.83
CA LEU A 177 -28.50 -25.96 1.25
C LEU A 177 -28.56 -25.19 -0.07
N SER A 178 -29.49 -25.54 -0.97
CA SER A 178 -29.63 -24.85 -2.25
C SER A 178 -29.98 -23.36 -2.06
N GLU A 179 -30.82 -23.05 -1.07
CA GLU A 179 -31.18 -21.69 -0.69
C GLU A 179 -29.98 -20.94 -0.11
N MET A 180 -29.21 -21.55 0.79
CA MET A 180 -27.99 -20.95 1.33
C MET A 180 -26.94 -20.70 0.24
N LEU A 181 -26.75 -21.65 -0.69
CA LEU A 181 -25.82 -21.53 -1.81
C LEU A 181 -26.25 -20.49 -2.85
N SER A 182 -27.55 -20.18 -2.94
CA SER A 182 -28.05 -19.13 -3.85
C SER A 182 -27.44 -17.74 -3.55
N ARG A 183 -26.96 -17.51 -2.32
CA ARG A 183 -26.25 -16.28 -1.93
C ARG A 183 -24.88 -16.13 -2.60
N TYR A 184 -24.33 -17.21 -3.15
CA TYR A 184 -22.99 -17.26 -3.76
C TYR A 184 -23.01 -17.36 -5.29
N ARG A 185 -24.19 -17.27 -5.91
CA ARG A 185 -24.39 -17.39 -7.35
C ARG A 185 -24.29 -16.06 -8.09
#